data_AF-A0A3B9EV68-F1
#
_entry.id   AF-A0A3B9EV68-F1
#
_cell.length_a   1.000
_cell.length_b   1.000
_cell.length_c   1.000
_cell.angle_alpha   90.00
_cell.angle_beta   90.00
_cell.angle_gamma   90.00
#
_symmetry.space_group_name_H-M   'P 1'
#
loop_
_entity.id
_entity.type
_entity.pdbx_description
1 polymer ?
#
loop_
_entity_poly.entity_id
_entity_poly.type
_entity_poly.pdbx_seq_one_letter_code
_entity_poly.pdbx_strand_id
1 'polypeptide(L)' 'LEFVGYFDAPDRDPRGRVISFAFGTDLNGTVPLEAGDDAADAQWFSIHELPELAFDHRTILASWLEE' A
#
# COMPACT_ATOMS: atom_id res chain seq x y z
N LEU A 1 -1.05 0.24 -13.67
CA LEU A 1 -1.18 1.12 -12.50
C LEU A 1 -2.46 1.91 -12.66
N GLU A 2 -3.38 1.69 -11.73
CA GLU A 2 -4.68 2.34 -11.64
C GLU A 2 -4.67 3.25 -10.42
N PHE A 3 -5.31 4.42 -10.54
CA PHE A 3 -5.28 5.42 -9.48
C PHE A 3 -6.35 5.11 -8.44
N VAL A 4 -5.93 4.86 -7.20
CA VAL A 4 -6.83 4.51 -6.10
C VAL A 4 -7.40 5.76 -5.42
N GLY A 5 -6.55 6.77 -5.21
CA GLY A 5 -6.97 7.98 -4.53
C GLY A 5 -5.82 8.79 -3.94
N TYR A 6 -6.19 9.96 -3.40
CA TYR A 6 -5.31 10.79 -2.58
C TYR A 6 -5.69 10.61 -1.10
N PHE A 7 -4.67 10.47 -0.26
CA PHE A 7 -4.79 10.26 1.17
C PHE A 7 -4.05 11.40 1.87
N ASP A 8 -4.81 12.32 2.43
CA ASP A 8 -4.32 13.63 2.89
C ASP A 8 -4.81 14.03 4.29
N ALA A 9 -5.31 13.06 5.07
CA ALA A 9 -5.69 13.29 6.46
C ALA A 9 -4.53 13.97 7.22
N PRO A 10 -4.78 15.09 7.95
CA PRO A 10 -3.70 15.90 8.52
C PRO A 10 -2.72 15.16 9.43
N ASP A 11 -3.17 14.09 10.06
CA ASP A 11 -2.48 13.26 11.05
C ASP A 11 -2.13 11.86 10.55
N ARG A 12 -2.25 11.60 9.23
CA ARG A 12 -1.96 10.27 8.66
C ARG A 12 -0.53 9.80 8.91
N ASP A 13 0.42 10.73 8.96
CA ASP A 13 1.80 10.45 9.35
C ASP A 13 2.13 11.27 10.61
N PRO A 14 2.46 10.61 11.74
CA PRO A 14 2.76 11.29 12.99
C PRO A 14 4.06 12.13 12.94
N ARG A 15 4.88 11.98 11.90
CA ARG A 15 6.15 12.69 11.73
C ARG A 15 5.97 14.07 11.08
N GLY A 16 4.81 14.34 10.47
CA GLY A 16 4.51 15.61 9.83
C GLY A 16 3.46 15.51 8.72
N ARG A 17 3.20 16.63 8.03
CA ARG A 17 2.23 16.65 6.93
C ARG A 17 2.75 15.86 5.74
N VAL A 18 2.11 14.74 5.44
CA VAL A 18 2.35 13.92 4.25
C VAL A 18 1.05 13.80 3.45
N ILE A 19 1.14 13.95 2.14
CA ILE A 19 0.04 13.68 1.21
C ILE A 19 0.49 12.54 0.30
N SER A 20 -0.27 11.46 0.26
CA SER A 20 0.05 10.28 -0.54
C SER A 20 -0.94 10.12 -1.69
N PHE A 21 -0.43 9.78 -2.87
CA PHE A 21 -1.22 9.38 -4.03
C PHE A 21 -0.98 7.88 -4.23
N ALA A 22 -2.03 7.07 -4.06
CA ALA A 22 -1.90 5.63 -4.12
C ALA A 22 -2.28 5.09 -5.50
N PHE A 23 -1.57 4.04 -5.92
CA PHE A 23 -1.79 3.33 -7.16
C PHE A 23 -1.83 1.83 -6.91
N GLY A 24 -2.76 1.13 -7.58
CA GLY A 24 -2.92 -0.32 -7.55
C GLY A 24 -2.61 -0.94 -8.91
N THR A 25 -2.40 -2.26 -8.93
CA THR A 25 -2.35 -3.04 -10.18
C THR A 25 -2.54 -4.51 -9.88
N ASP A 26 -3.18 -5.20 -10.80
CA ASP A 26 -3.17 -6.66 -10.84
C ASP A 26 -1.94 -7.18 -11.58
N LEU A 27 -1.46 -8.34 -11.15
CA LEU A 27 -0.40 -9.09 -11.81
C LEU A 27 -0.94 -10.45 -12.22
N ASN A 28 -0.45 -10.95 -13.36
CA ASN A 28 -0.75 -12.30 -13.82
C ASN A 28 0.09 -13.32 -13.06
N GLY A 29 -0.36 -13.66 -11.84
CA GLY A 29 0.31 -14.58 -10.95
C GLY A 29 1.45 -13.94 -10.14
N THR A 30 2.10 -14.74 -9.31
CA THR A 30 3.22 -14.32 -8.47
C THR A 30 4.48 -14.16 -9.32
N VAL A 31 5.05 -12.96 -9.32
CA VAL A 31 6.33 -12.68 -9.97
C VAL A 31 7.48 -12.72 -8.95
N PRO A 32 8.72 -13.05 -9.36
CA PRO A 32 9.88 -12.88 -8.50
C PRO A 32 9.98 -11.43 -8.01
N LEU A 33 10.18 -11.25 -6.71
CA LEU A 33 10.37 -9.92 -6.13
C LEU A 33 11.83 -9.50 -6.30
N GLU A 34 12.04 -8.32 -6.86
CA GLU A 34 13.30 -7.62 -6.81
C GLU A 34 13.14 -6.45 -5.82
N ALA A 35 13.60 -6.68 -4.60
CA ALA A 35 13.49 -5.71 -3.52
C ALA A 35 14.49 -4.56 -3.72
N GLY A 36 14.01 -3.32 -3.64
CA GLY A 36 14.86 -2.12 -3.55
C GLY A 36 15.24 -1.80 -2.11
N ASP A 37 16.07 -0.79 -1.89
CA ASP A 37 16.59 -0.43 -0.55
C ASP A 37 15.48 -0.20 0.50
N ASP A 38 14.60 0.78 0.26
CA ASP A 38 13.46 1.11 1.14
C ASP A 38 12.43 -0.02 1.29
N ALA A 39 12.52 -1.06 0.45
CA ALA A 39 11.62 -2.21 0.42
C ALA A 39 12.41 -3.53 0.48
N ALA A 40 13.56 -3.55 1.16
CA ALA A 40 14.48 -4.70 1.18
C ALA A 40 13.81 -6.00 1.66
N ASP A 41 12.81 -5.87 2.53
CA ASP A 41 12.01 -6.97 3.08
C ASP A 41 10.66 -7.16 2.35
N ALA A 42 10.55 -6.78 1.07
CA ALA A 42 9.34 -6.98 0.29
C ALA A 42 8.97 -8.47 0.18
N GLN A 43 7.70 -8.77 0.45
CA GLN A 43 7.16 -10.14 0.45
C GLN A 43 5.73 -10.16 -0.11
N TRP A 44 5.35 -11.30 -0.67
CA TRP A 44 3.97 -11.57 -1.05
C TRP A 44 3.17 -12.01 0.18
N PHE A 45 2.04 -11.36 0.44
CA PHE A 45 1.12 -11.71 1.51
C PHE A 45 -0.24 -12.11 0.94
N SER A 46 -0.91 -13.06 1.59
CA SER A 46 -2.33 -13.29 1.36
C SER A 46 -3.12 -12.08 1.87
N ILE A 47 -4.13 -11.64 1.11
CA ILE A 47 -5.00 -10.53 1.52
C ILE A 47 -5.79 -10.84 2.81
N HIS A 48 -5.95 -12.12 3.13
CA HIS A 48 -6.62 -12.59 4.35
C HIS A 48 -5.67 -12.76 5.54
N GLU A 49 -4.35 -12.69 5.32
CA GLU A 49 -3.32 -12.87 6.35
C GLU A 49 -2.24 -11.78 6.23
N LEU A 50 -2.70 -10.53 6.30
CA LEU A 50 -1.82 -9.37 6.25
C LEU A 50 -1.22 -9.06 7.63
N PRO A 51 0.05 -8.61 7.69
CA PRO A 51 0.62 -8.08 8.92
C PRO A 51 -0.06 -6.75 9.33
N GLU A 52 0.39 -6.18 10.44
CA GLU A 52 0.06 -4.79 10.75
C GLU A 52 0.62 -3.88 9.64
N LEU A 53 -0.26 -3.06 9.07
CA LEU A 53 0.10 -2.16 7.99
C LEU A 53 0.39 -0.78 8.58
N ALA A 54 1.41 -0.10 8.07
CA ALA A 54 1.81 1.21 8.56
C ALA A 54 0.73 2.27 8.31
N PHE A 55 0.63 3.24 9.22
CA PHE A 55 -0.20 4.44 9.05
C PHE A 55 -1.65 4.09 8.67
N ASP A 56 -2.15 4.66 7.57
CA ASP A 56 -3.48 4.45 7.00
C ASP A 56 -3.48 3.44 5.84
N HIS A 57 -2.44 2.62 5.67
CA HIS A 57 -2.31 1.70 4.54
C HIS A 57 -3.45 0.66 4.49
N ARG A 58 -4.05 0.30 5.63
CA ARG A 58 -5.24 -0.56 5.67
C ARG A 58 -6.44 0.10 4.99
N THR A 59 -6.61 1.41 5.15
CA THR A 59 -7.65 2.19 4.46
C THR A 59 -7.37 2.26 2.96
N ILE A 60 -6.12 2.52 2.56
CA ILE A 60 -5.71 2.52 1.15
C ILE A 60 -6.05 1.19 0.48
N LEU A 61 -5.71 0.08 1.14
CA LEU A 61 -5.97 -1.26 0.63
C LEU A 61 -7.46 -1.57 0.56
N ALA A 62 -8.25 -1.18 1.56
CA ALA A 62 -9.69 -1.34 1.52
C ALA A 62 -10.31 -0.57 0.34
N SER A 63 -9.87 0.68 0.10
CA SER A 63 -10.33 1.46 -1.05
C SER A 63 -10.01 0.80 -2.40
N TRP A 64 -8.90 0.08 -2.52
CA TRP A 64 -8.57 -0.70 -3.72
C TRP A 64 -9.44 -1.95 -3.89
N LEU A 65 -9.77 -2.64 -2.80
CA LEU A 65 -10.54 -3.89 -2.85
C LEU A 65 -12.05 -3.69 -2.96
N GLU A 66 -12.55 -2.50 -2.61
CA GLU A 66 -13.97 -2.13 -2.73
C GLU A 66 -14.36 -1.64 -4.14
N GLU A 67 -13.38 -1.50 -5.04
CA GLU A 67 -13.58 -1.24 -6.48
C GLU A 67 -14.06 -2.51 -7.22
#